data_AF-A0A7K2EIH3-F1
#
_entry.id   AF-A0A7K2EIH3-F1
#
_cell.length_a   1.000
_cell.length_b   1.000
_cell.length_c   1.000
_cell.angle_alpha   90.00
_cell.angle_beta   90.00
_cell.angle_gamma   90.00
#
_symmetry.space_group_name_H-M   'P 1'
#
loop_
_entity.id
_entity.type
_entity.pdbx_description
1 polymer ?
#
loop_
_entity_poly.entity_id
_entity_poly.type
_entity_poly.pdbx_seq_one_letter_code
_entity_poly.pdbx_strand_id
1 'polypeptide(L)'
;DQNGAEQLVGNGDMLYMTSSRVMRLQGPFVSGKELDRLIDYITKQPEPSSYRLPKVELEPAKGSSYDQSFQDGATDQFFDEAARIIVREQQGSVSLIQRKLSIGYTRAARIVDQLEQAGVVGPPAGAKPRDVLVANEVALERLLYG
;
A
#
# COMPACT_ATOMS: atom_id res chain seq x y z
N ASP A 1 33.78 1.56 31.99
CA ASP A 1 34.72 0.86 31.12
C ASP A 1 34.33 -0.61 31.07
N GLN A 2 34.26 -1.22 29.90
CA GLN A 2 33.86 -2.62 29.75
C GLN A 2 34.85 -3.37 28.86
N ASN A 3 35.31 -4.51 29.34
CA ASN A 3 36.26 -5.38 28.65
C ASN A 3 35.56 -6.16 27.53
N GLY A 4 36.30 -6.59 26.51
CA GLY A 4 35.81 -7.40 25.39
C GLY A 4 36.42 -7.02 24.04
N ALA A 5 37.03 -5.83 23.93
CA ALA A 5 37.69 -5.39 22.70
C ALA A 5 38.90 -6.28 22.34
N GLU A 6 39.55 -6.87 23.35
CA GLU A 6 40.63 -7.84 23.23
C GLU A 6 40.21 -9.16 22.58
N GLN A 7 38.90 -9.44 22.50
CA GLN A 7 38.36 -10.66 21.88
C GLN A 7 38.02 -10.48 20.40
N LEU A 8 38.23 -9.28 19.84
CA LEU A 8 38.04 -9.02 18.41
C LEU A 8 39.25 -9.54 17.64
N VAL A 9 39.02 -10.45 16.71
CA VAL A 9 40.09 -11.19 16.01
C VAL A 9 40.27 -10.71 14.57
N GLY A 10 39.29 -10.00 14.01
CA GLY A 10 39.32 -9.57 12.62
C GLY A 10 38.67 -8.21 12.36
N ASN A 11 38.95 -7.66 11.18
CA ASN A 11 38.52 -6.32 10.75
C ASN A 11 36.99 -6.14 10.61
N GLY A 12 36.22 -7.22 10.73
CA GLY A 12 34.75 -7.20 10.69
C GLY A 12 34.10 -7.62 12.01
N ASP A 13 34.90 -7.92 13.03
CA ASP A 13 34.36 -8.23 14.36
C ASP A 13 33.90 -6.95 15.05
N MET A 14 32.77 -7.01 15.72
CA MET A 14 32.22 -5.89 16.48
C MET A 14 31.60 -6.36 17.79
N LEU A 15 31.55 -5.47 18.78
CA LEU A 15 30.79 -5.68 20.01
C LEU A 15 29.44 -4.98 19.87
N TYR A 16 28.37 -5.72 20.11
CA TYR A 16 27.01 -5.20 20.17
C TYR A 16 26.53 -5.20 21.61
N MET A 17 26.08 -4.05 22.10
CA MET A 17 25.55 -3.89 23.45
C MET A 17 24.04 -3.69 23.38
N THR A 18 23.29 -4.53 24.10
CA THR A 18 21.86 -4.33 24.33
C THR A 18 21.58 -4.32 25.82
N SER A 19 20.97 -3.23 26.30
CA SER A 19 20.82 -2.90 27.72
C SER A 19 22.16 -2.92 28.47
N SER A 20 22.52 -4.05 29.08
CA SER A 20 23.76 -4.25 29.84
C SER A 20 24.55 -5.49 29.39
N ARG A 21 24.09 -6.18 28.34
CA ARG A 21 24.73 -7.38 27.80
C ARG A 21 25.54 -7.02 26.56
N VAL A 22 26.84 -7.29 26.61
CA VAL A 22 27.74 -7.21 25.46
C VAL A 22 27.81 -8.56 24.77
N MET A 23 27.70 -8.57 23.45
CA MET A 23 27.84 -9.75 22.60
C MET A 23 28.86 -9.47 21.50
N ARG A 24 29.75 -10.42 21.24
CA ARG A 24 30.63 -10.38 20.07
C ARG A 24 29.84 -10.82 18.83
N LEU A 25 29.90 -10.00 17.79
CA LEU A 25 29.40 -10.32 16.46
C LEU A 25 30.59 -10.46 15.53
N GLN A 26 30.63 -11.55 14.77
CA GLN A 26 31.63 -11.77 13.73
C GLN A 26 31.00 -11.42 12.38
N GLY A 27 31.39 -10.28 11.81
CA GLY A 27 31.00 -9.86 10.47
C GLY A 27 32.10 -10.15 9.44
N PRO A 28 31.75 -10.46 8.19
CA PRO A 28 32.74 -10.46 7.11
C PRO A 28 33.23 -9.02 6.88
N PHE A 29 34.55 -8.82 6.88
CA PHE A 29 35.13 -7.59 6.36
C PHE A 29 35.18 -7.66 4.84
N VAL A 30 34.58 -6.69 4.16
CA VAL A 30 34.65 -6.53 2.71
C VAL A 30 35.37 -5.23 2.42
N SER A 31 36.51 -5.32 1.74
CA SER A 31 37.25 -4.13 1.30
C SER A 31 36.53 -3.42 0.16
N GLY A 32 36.80 -2.12 -0.03
CA GLY A 32 36.24 -1.36 -1.17
C GLY A 32 36.54 -2.03 -2.52
N LYS A 33 37.76 -2.58 -2.69
CA LYS A 33 38.16 -3.32 -3.91
C LYS A 33 37.35 -4.61 -4.13
N GLU A 34 36.91 -5.28 -3.07
CA GLU A 34 36.03 -6.45 -3.18
C GLU A 34 34.61 -6.05 -3.53
N LEU A 35 34.13 -4.95 -2.94
CA LEU A 35 32.83 -4.38 -3.27
C LEU A 35 32.74 -3.98 -4.75
N ASP A 36 33.76 -3.26 -5.26
CA ASP A 36 33.80 -2.84 -6.66
C ASP A 36 33.77 -4.04 -7.63
N ARG A 37 34.54 -5.10 -7.31
CA ARG A 37 34.54 -6.35 -8.09
C ARG A 37 33.18 -7.05 -8.05
N LEU A 38 32.50 -7.04 -6.91
CA LEU A 38 31.18 -7.64 -6.77
C LEU A 38 30.13 -6.88 -7.59
N ILE A 39 30.16 -5.55 -7.53
CA ILE A 39 29.26 -4.69 -8.31
C ILE A 39 29.47 -4.95 -9.80
N ASP A 40 30.71 -4.89 -10.29
CA ASP A 40 31.04 -5.13 -11.69
C ASP A 40 30.59 -6.53 -12.15
N TYR A 41 30.76 -7.54 -11.31
CA TYR A 41 30.26 -8.89 -11.59
C TYR A 41 28.73 -8.94 -11.72
N ILE A 42 27.99 -8.31 -10.80
CA ILE A 42 26.51 -8.31 -10.82
C ILE A 42 25.99 -7.51 -12.02
N THR A 43 26.57 -6.36 -12.31
CA THR A 43 26.13 -5.50 -13.43
C THR A 43 26.37 -6.13 -14.80
N LYS A 44 27.36 -7.02 -14.92
CA LYS A 44 27.63 -7.79 -16.16
C LYS A 44 26.68 -8.97 -16.35
N GLN A 45 25.88 -9.34 -15.35
CA GLN A 45 24.92 -10.42 -15.52
C GLN A 45 23.82 -9.98 -16.49
N PRO A 46 23.35 -10.89 -17.36
CA PRO A 46 22.21 -10.58 -18.22
C PRO A 46 21.02 -10.19 -17.35
N GLU A 47 20.24 -9.20 -17.80
CA GLU A 47 19.00 -8.87 -17.12
C GLU A 47 18.15 -10.14 -17.00
N PRO A 48 17.59 -10.42 -15.81
CA PRO A 48 16.68 -11.54 -15.68
C PRO A 48 15.57 -11.37 -16.71
N SER A 49 15.28 -12.44 -17.45
CA SER A 49 14.19 -12.41 -18.41
C SER A 49 12.94 -11.92 -17.68
N SER A 50 12.23 -10.97 -18.28
CA SER A 50 11.00 -10.44 -17.70
C SER A 50 10.08 -11.61 -17.38
N TYR A 51 9.97 -11.95 -16.09
CA TYR A 51 9.09 -13.01 -15.67
C TYR A 51 7.68 -12.49 -15.82
N ARG A 52 7.02 -12.83 -16.94
CA ARG A 52 5.59 -12.60 -17.09
C ARG A 52 4.92 -13.49 -16.06
N LEU A 53 4.40 -12.87 -15.01
CA LEU A 53 3.50 -13.53 -14.08
C LEU A 53 2.42 -14.23 -14.91
N PRO A 54 2.16 -15.53 -14.67
CA PRO A 54 1.01 -16.18 -15.25
C PRO A 54 -0.20 -15.32 -14.91
N LYS A 55 -1.06 -15.07 -15.90
CA LYS A 55 -2.40 -14.58 -15.59
C LYS A 55 -3.00 -15.60 -14.65
N VAL A 56 -3.26 -15.21 -13.42
CA VAL A 56 -4.10 -16.01 -12.54
C VAL A 56 -5.44 -16.03 -13.25
N GLU A 57 -5.76 -17.14 -13.90
CA GLU A 57 -7.14 -17.50 -14.19
C GLU A 57 -7.77 -17.66 -12.80
N LEU A 58 -8.32 -16.55 -12.30
CA LEU A 58 -9.24 -16.60 -11.19
C LEU A 58 -10.43 -17.38 -11.74
N GLU A 59 -10.38 -18.71 -11.61
CA GLU A 59 -11.58 -19.52 -11.48
C GLU A 59 -12.48 -18.72 -10.54
N PRO A 60 -13.68 -18.31 -10.99
CA PRO A 60 -14.53 -17.45 -10.19
C PRO A 60 -14.72 -18.18 -8.87
N ALA A 61 -14.11 -17.64 -7.81
CA ALA A 61 -14.36 -18.10 -6.48
C ALA A 61 -15.88 -18.02 -6.34
N LYS A 62 -16.51 -19.20 -6.25
CA LYS A 62 -17.94 -19.33 -5.96
C LYS A 62 -18.16 -18.67 -4.60
N GLY A 63 -18.38 -17.35 -4.60
CA GLY A 63 -18.39 -16.54 -3.38
C GLY A 63 -18.05 -15.05 -3.52
N SER A 64 -17.68 -14.53 -4.70
CA SER A 64 -17.49 -13.07 -4.86
C SER A 64 -18.02 -12.58 -6.20
N SER A 65 -19.34 -12.47 -6.28
CA SER A 65 -20.09 -11.96 -7.43
C SER A 65 -19.97 -10.45 -7.60
N TYR A 66 -18.76 -9.90 -7.63
CA TYR A 66 -18.62 -8.44 -7.73
C TYR A 66 -17.47 -7.90 -8.59
N ASP A 67 -16.68 -8.70 -9.32
CA ASP A 67 -15.57 -8.16 -10.13
C ASP A 67 -15.81 -8.23 -11.66
N GLN A 68 -17.02 -7.85 -12.12
CA GLN A 68 -17.37 -7.79 -13.55
C GLN A 68 -17.95 -6.43 -14.00
N SER A 69 -17.40 -5.32 -13.54
CA SER A 69 -17.65 -4.01 -14.16
C SER A 69 -16.34 -3.27 -14.45
N PHE A 70 -15.46 -3.93 -15.21
CA PHE A 70 -14.35 -3.27 -15.90
C PHE A 70 -14.87 -2.61 -17.18
N GLN A 71 -15.56 -1.48 -17.04
CA GLN A 71 -15.72 -0.52 -18.13
C GLN A 71 -14.93 0.74 -17.75
N ASP A 72 -13.79 0.94 -18.40
CA ASP A 72 -13.04 2.19 -18.37
C ASP A 72 -13.99 3.32 -18.81
N GLY A 73 -14.37 4.18 -17.86
CA GLY A 73 -15.24 5.34 -18.08
C GLY A 73 -16.67 5.24 -17.50
N ALA A 74 -17.10 4.07 -17.01
CA ALA A 74 -18.38 3.95 -16.30
C ALA A 74 -18.22 4.18 -14.79
N THR A 75 -19.21 4.84 -14.18
CA THR A 75 -19.36 4.94 -12.72
C THR A 75 -19.37 3.53 -12.11
N ASP A 76 -18.59 3.30 -11.05
CA ASP A 76 -18.52 1.98 -10.41
C ASP A 76 -19.90 1.56 -9.89
N GLN A 77 -20.26 0.29 -10.01
CA GLN A 77 -21.57 -0.22 -9.56
C GLN A 77 -21.86 0.06 -8.07
N PHE A 78 -20.81 0.24 -7.27
CA PHE A 78 -20.88 0.52 -5.85
C PHE A 78 -20.88 2.01 -5.51
N PHE A 79 -20.84 2.89 -6.51
CA PHE A 79 -20.74 4.34 -6.32
C PHE A 79 -21.87 4.90 -5.46
N ASP A 80 -23.13 4.61 -5.78
CA ASP A 80 -24.29 5.14 -5.05
C ASP A 80 -24.30 4.64 -3.59
N GLU A 81 -23.96 3.37 -3.38
CA GLU A 81 -23.88 2.78 -2.04
C GLU A 81 -22.74 3.40 -1.23
N ALA A 82 -21.57 3.59 -1.84
CA ALA A 82 -20.42 4.24 -1.23
C ALA A 82 -20.71 5.70 -0.86
N ALA A 83 -21.41 6.44 -1.73
CA ALA A 83 -21.83 7.81 -1.47
C ALA A 83 -22.70 7.89 -0.21
N ARG A 84 -23.71 7.02 -0.11
CA ARG A 84 -24.59 6.94 1.07
C ARG A 84 -23.82 6.58 2.34
N ILE A 85 -22.88 5.63 2.26
CA ILE A 85 -22.03 5.26 3.40
C ILE A 85 -21.19 6.44 3.88
N ILE A 86 -20.54 7.17 2.96
CA ILE A 86 -19.69 8.31 3.32
C ILE A 86 -20.51 9.44 3.95
N VAL A 87 -21.67 9.75 3.39
CA VAL A 87 -22.56 10.80 3.93
C VAL A 87 -23.14 10.39 5.29
N ARG A 88 -23.47 9.11 5.49
CA ARG A 88 -23.99 8.64 6.77
C ARG A 88 -22.93 8.65 7.88
N GLU A 89 -21.73 8.18 7.57
CA GLU A 89 -20.63 8.06 8.53
C GLU A 89 -19.82 9.36 8.66
N GLN A 90 -20.04 10.34 7.76
CA GLN A 90 -19.30 11.60 7.67
C GLN A 90 -17.77 11.39 7.62
N GLN A 91 -17.33 10.37 6.89
CA GLN A 91 -15.91 10.00 6.76
C GLN A 91 -15.55 9.61 5.32
N GLY A 92 -14.83 10.48 4.60
CA GLY A 92 -14.39 10.26 3.22
C GLY A 92 -13.11 9.42 3.09
N SER A 93 -13.01 8.27 3.76
CA SER A 93 -11.79 7.43 3.74
C SER A 93 -11.92 6.18 2.87
N VAL A 94 -10.85 5.83 2.14
CA VAL A 94 -10.77 4.62 1.31
C VAL A 94 -10.98 3.35 2.13
N SER A 95 -10.40 3.29 3.33
CA SER A 95 -10.49 2.11 4.21
C SER A 95 -11.89 1.89 4.78
N LEU A 96 -12.71 2.94 4.92
CA LEU A 96 -14.13 2.80 5.29
C LEU A 96 -14.88 2.03 4.20
N ILE A 97 -14.77 2.49 2.94
CA ILE A 97 -15.43 1.88 1.79
C ILE A 97 -14.95 0.45 1.58
N GLN A 98 -13.63 0.22 1.68
CA GLN A 98 -13.04 -1.11 1.59
C GLN A 98 -13.71 -2.12 2.54
N ARG A 99 -13.88 -1.74 3.82
CA ARG A 99 -14.47 -2.62 4.83
C ARG A 99 -15.98 -2.77 4.67
N LYS A 100 -16.69 -1.68 4.38
CA LYS A 100 -18.16 -1.69 4.30
C LYS A 100 -18.67 -2.46 3.08
N LEU A 101 -17.96 -2.38 1.95
CA LEU A 101 -18.37 -3.02 0.69
C LEU A 101 -17.59 -4.30 0.39
N SER A 102 -16.65 -4.70 1.25
CA SER A 102 -15.81 -5.90 1.08
C SER A 102 -15.10 -5.94 -0.27
N ILE A 103 -14.61 -4.78 -0.75
CA ILE A 103 -13.90 -4.64 -2.02
C ILE A 103 -12.40 -4.41 -1.80
N GLY A 104 -11.59 -4.62 -2.85
CA GLY A 104 -10.15 -4.34 -2.81
C GLY A 104 -9.82 -2.86 -2.66
N TYR A 105 -8.66 -2.55 -2.06
CA TYR A 105 -8.22 -1.17 -1.79
C TYR A 105 -8.19 -0.29 -3.04
N THR A 106 -7.62 -0.79 -4.15
CA THR A 106 -7.51 -0.04 -5.42
C THR A 106 -8.88 0.37 -5.96
N ARG A 107 -9.89 -0.50 -5.82
CA ARG A 107 -11.25 -0.21 -6.25
C ARG A 107 -11.92 0.80 -5.32
N ALA A 108 -11.77 0.64 -4.01
CA ALA A 108 -12.27 1.60 -3.04
C ALA A 108 -11.66 3.01 -3.27
N ALA A 109 -10.36 3.08 -3.58
CA ALA A 109 -9.69 4.35 -3.90
C ALA A 109 -10.32 5.02 -5.13
N ARG A 110 -10.52 4.26 -6.20
CA ARG A 110 -11.19 4.74 -7.43
C ARG A 110 -12.60 5.24 -7.17
N ILE A 111 -13.39 4.53 -6.36
CA ILE A 111 -14.74 4.98 -5.98
C ILE A 111 -14.67 6.31 -5.23
N VAL A 112 -13.73 6.46 -4.29
CA VAL A 112 -13.53 7.73 -3.57
C VAL A 112 -13.10 8.86 -4.51
N ASP A 113 -12.32 8.57 -5.55
CA ASP A 113 -11.98 9.54 -6.59
C ASP A 113 -13.20 9.92 -7.45
N GLN A 114 -14.05 8.96 -7.82
CA GLN A 114 -15.32 9.25 -8.51
C GLN A 114 -16.24 10.12 -7.64
N LEU A 115 -16.28 9.87 -6.32
CA LEU A 115 -17.07 10.67 -5.39
C LEU A 115 -16.54 12.09 -5.21
N GLU A 116 -15.24 12.31 -5.39
CA GLU A 116 -14.64 13.64 -5.42
C GLU A 116 -15.05 14.40 -6.70
N GLN A 117 -14.99 13.75 -7.86
CA GLN A 117 -15.45 14.32 -9.12
C GLN A 117 -16.95 14.68 -9.10
N ALA A 118 -17.75 13.88 -8.39
CA ALA A 118 -19.17 14.13 -8.19
C ALA A 118 -19.47 15.19 -7.11
N GLY A 119 -18.46 15.72 -6.41
CA GLY A 119 -18.63 16.72 -5.36
C GLY A 119 -19.21 16.20 -4.04
N VAL A 120 -19.16 14.88 -3.81
CA VAL A 120 -19.60 14.26 -2.54
C VAL A 120 -18.53 14.41 -1.45
N VAL A 121 -17.25 14.29 -1.84
CA VAL A 121 -16.10 14.49 -0.96
C VAL A 121 -15.16 15.55 -1.53
N GLY A 122 -14.39 16.20 -0.65
CA GLY A 122 -13.39 17.20 -1.00
C GLY A 122 -12.11 16.59 -1.60
N PRO A 123 -11.14 17.44 -1.94
CA PRO A 123 -9.87 17.00 -2.54
C PRO A 123 -9.05 16.10 -1.60
N PRO A 124 -8.03 15.39 -2.12
CA PRO A 124 -7.16 14.55 -1.31
C PRO A 124 -6.50 15.30 -0.14
N ALA A 125 -6.67 14.79 1.08
CA ALA A 125 -6.11 15.36 2.31
C ALA A 125 -4.89 14.56 2.83
N GLY A 126 -4.00 14.12 1.92
CA GLY A 126 -2.84 13.30 2.25
C GLY A 126 -3.24 11.97 2.93
N ALA A 127 -2.73 11.74 4.14
CA ALA A 127 -3.03 10.52 4.92
C ALA A 127 -4.37 10.59 5.70
N LYS A 128 -5.04 11.74 5.72
CA LYS A 128 -6.31 11.93 6.45
C LYS A 128 -7.51 11.57 5.56
N PRO A 129 -8.67 11.20 6.14
CA PRO A 129 -9.92 11.11 5.41
C PRO A 129 -10.23 12.41 4.66
N ARG A 130 -10.86 12.31 3.48
CA ARG A 130 -11.37 13.48 2.75
C ARG A 130 -12.56 14.08 3.49
N ASP A 131 -12.69 15.40 3.42
CA ASP A 131 -13.85 16.10 3.95
C ASP A 131 -15.11 15.69 3.19
N VAL A 132 -16.22 15.49 3.89
CA VAL A 132 -17.51 15.17 3.27
C VAL A 132 -18.24 16.48 3.02
N LEU A 133 -18.57 16.76 1.75
CA LEU A 133 -19.18 18.04 1.35
C LEU A 133 -20.71 18.01 1.44
N VAL A 134 -21.29 16.83 1.65
CA VAL A 134 -22.73 16.60 1.66
C VAL A 134 -23.19 16.22 3.08
N ALA A 135 -24.13 17.01 3.62
CA ALA A 135 -24.54 16.90 5.02
C ALA A 135 -25.49 15.74 5.33
N ASN A 136 -26.32 15.31 4.37
CA ASN A 136 -27.31 14.25 4.59
C ASN A 136 -27.75 13.59 3.27
N GLU A 137 -28.45 12.46 3.38
CA GLU A 137 -28.91 11.67 2.23
C GLU A 137 -29.86 12.47 1.31
N VAL A 138 -30.68 13.37 1.85
CA VAL A 138 -31.58 14.21 1.02
C VAL A 138 -30.77 15.15 0.12
N ALA A 139 -29.72 15.76 0.66
CA ALA A 139 -28.81 16.60 -0.11
C ALA A 139 -28.02 15.78 -1.14
N LEU A 140 -27.67 14.53 -0.80
CA LEU A 140 -26.99 13.60 -1.71
C LEU A 140 -27.86 13.25 -2.92
N GLU A 141 -29.12 12.86 -2.68
CA GLU A 141 -30.06 12.49 -3.76
C GLU A 141 -30.29 13.68 -4.71
N ARG A 142 -30.40 14.90 -4.16
CA ARG A 142 -30.50 16.12 -4.97
C ARG A 142 -29.23 16.41 -5.78
N LEU A 143 -28.06 16.11 -5.24
CA LEU A 143 -26.78 16.30 -5.94
C LEU A 143 -26.62 15.32 -7.10
N LEU A 144 -27.00 14.06 -6.91
CA LEU A 144 -26.76 12.99 -7.88
C LEU A 144 -27.84 12.90 -8.96
N TYR A 145 -29.09 13.24 -8.63
CA TYR A 145 -30.24 13.02 -9.52
C TYR A 145 -31.14 14.25 -9.72
N GLY A 146 -30.83 15.38 -9.07
CA GLY A 146 -31.56 16.64 -9.23
C GLY A 146 -31.01 17.49 -10.36
#